data_AF-A0A9X8HED3-F1
#
_entry.id   AF-A0A9X8HED3-F1
#
_cell.length_a   1.000
_cell.length_b   1.000
_cell.length_c   1.000
_cell.angle_alpha   90.00
_cell.angle_beta   90.00
_cell.angle_gamma   90.00
#
_symmetry.space_group_name_H-M   'P 1'
#
loop_
_entity.id
_entity.type
_entity.pdbx_description
1 polymer ?
#
loop_
_entity_poly.entity_id
_entity_poly.type
_entity_poly.pdbx_seq_one_letter_code
_entity_poly.pdbx_strand_id
1 'polypeptide(L)'
;QYVRDCLLTKKTLRLSVVSKASLYASVIRKASASSLHAAGMPPSKSSQRLSSLVAAINISSRGHHPSPLLADNDDNNNQSSSGDSLSLAGPHHVADDDGTPSSPSLHGAASTTSSHFIAKSCRINESLRFCIHRALQVPGHTSQLKRTSHDVSTETAPLTYFDVVIRAQLFDGGVPLDDWTETVDTKLQPMSRSLKDNSVTSYTAVWDHPMWLRSKLKIRELPRSARLVVTLFGGKKDAGRVSADDRECIGTTAINLFDVDGLLVQGDSYVQLLSNVYRCVSGPVPHIVDPAKPYLQMSWKRFPTDVQFQVGDLPGASNSVDDQPN
;
A
#
# COMPACT_ATOMS: atom_id res chain seq x y z
N GLN A 1 -11.57 -9.01 11.85
CA GLN A 1 -11.44 -8.21 10.60
C GLN A 1 -11.09 -6.75 10.94
N TYR A 2 -9.94 -6.28 10.46
CA TYR A 2 -9.50 -4.88 10.53
C TYR A 2 -9.61 -4.23 9.15
N VAL A 3 -9.66 -2.90 9.09
CA VAL A 3 -9.59 -2.12 7.85
C VAL A 3 -8.66 -0.93 8.02
N ARG A 4 -8.05 -0.48 6.92
CA ARG A 4 -7.20 0.70 6.90
C ARG A 4 -8.10 1.93 6.77
N ASP A 5 -8.17 2.73 7.82
CA ASP A 5 -8.82 4.04 7.80
C ASP A 5 -7.82 5.11 7.35
N CYS A 6 -8.28 6.08 6.57
CA CYS A 6 -7.47 7.16 6.01
C CYS A 6 -8.13 8.50 6.35
N LEU A 7 -7.66 9.12 7.44
CA LEU A 7 -8.08 10.47 7.80
C LEU A 7 -7.22 11.48 7.03
N LEU A 8 -7.80 12.02 5.95
CA LEU A 8 -7.23 13.15 5.22
C LEU A 8 -7.74 14.48 5.79
N THR A 9 -6.81 15.31 6.24
CA THR A 9 -7.06 16.72 6.60
C THR A 9 -6.23 17.62 5.68
N LYS A 10 -6.52 18.94 5.64
CA LYS A 10 -5.77 19.92 4.83
C LYS A 10 -4.25 19.97 5.11
N LYS A 11 -3.75 19.37 6.21
CA LYS A 11 -2.34 19.43 6.63
C LYS A 11 -1.73 18.07 6.98
N THR A 12 -2.52 16.99 7.00
CA THR A 12 -2.06 15.69 7.51
C THR A 12 -2.88 14.56 6.92
N LEU A 13 -2.20 13.52 6.45
CA LEU A 13 -2.77 12.23 6.13
C LEU A 13 -2.39 11.26 7.25
N ARG A 14 -3.38 10.73 7.96
CA ARG A 14 -3.18 9.71 9.00
C ARG A 14 -3.79 8.40 8.52
N LEU A 15 -2.93 7.41 8.28
CA LEU A 15 -3.33 6.02 8.12
C LEU A 15 -3.41 5.38 9.51
N SER A 16 -4.44 4.58 9.76
CA SER A 16 -4.55 3.80 10.99
C SER A 16 -5.25 2.48 10.70
N VAL A 17 -4.75 1.40 11.30
CA VAL A 17 -5.40 0.08 11.24
C VAL A 17 -6.46 0.06 12.34
N VAL A 18 -7.73 0.04 11.96
CA VAL A 18 -8.86 0.16 12.89
C VAL A 18 -9.70 -1.11 12.82
N SER A 19 -10.17 -1.61 13.97
CA SER A 19 -11.06 -2.77 13.97
C SER A 19 -12.39 -2.41 13.30
N LYS A 20 -12.91 -3.30 12.45
CA LYS A 20 -14.15 -3.04 11.71
C LYS A 20 -15.35 -2.83 12.67
N ALA A 21 -15.31 -3.48 13.84
CA ALA A 21 -16.26 -3.26 14.94
C ALA A 21 -16.22 -1.82 15.48
N SER A 22 -15.03 -1.23 15.63
CA SER A 22 -14.86 0.16 16.09
C SER A 22 -15.45 1.18 15.10
N LEU A 23 -15.39 0.89 13.79
CA LEU A 23 -16.03 1.71 12.77
C LEU A 23 -17.56 1.61 12.83
N TYR A 24 -18.13 0.40 12.89
CA TYR A 24 -19.59 0.24 13.03
C TYR A 24 -20.11 0.92 14.31
N ALA A 25 -19.43 0.75 15.45
CA ALA A 25 -19.78 1.45 16.70
C ALA A 25 -19.66 2.98 16.59
N SER A 26 -18.85 3.51 15.67
CA SER A 26 -18.69 4.95 15.46
C SER A 26 -19.70 5.52 14.45
N VAL A 27 -20.10 4.72 13.46
CA VAL A 27 -21.21 5.04 12.55
C VAL A 27 -22.55 5.02 13.31
N ILE A 28 -22.79 4.00 14.13
CA ILE A 28 -24.00 3.88 14.97
C ILE A 28 -24.09 5.07 15.94
N ARG A 29 -22.99 5.42 16.63
CA ARG A 29 -22.97 6.63 17.51
C ARG A 29 -23.25 7.93 16.75
N LYS A 30 -22.78 8.07 15.50
CA LYS A 30 -23.13 9.23 14.65
C LYS A 30 -24.62 9.23 14.24
N ALA A 31 -25.19 8.07 13.91
CA ALA A 31 -26.61 7.94 13.60
C ALA A 31 -27.50 8.29 14.82
N SER A 32 -27.11 7.84 16.02
CA SER A 32 -27.75 8.22 17.28
C SER A 32 -27.67 9.72 17.55
N ALA A 33 -26.51 10.36 17.28
CA ALA A 33 -26.34 11.81 17.47
C ALA A 33 -27.16 12.64 16.47
N SER A 34 -27.36 12.17 15.23
CA SER A 34 -28.23 12.86 14.26
C SER A 34 -29.73 12.81 14.60
N SER A 35 -30.15 11.93 15.52
CA SER A 35 -31.53 11.85 15.98
C SER A 35 -31.94 12.97 16.94
N LEU A 36 -30.98 13.70 17.54
CA LEU A 36 -31.22 14.72 18.57
C LEU A 36 -31.10 16.18 18.08
N HIS A 37 -30.83 16.40 16.80
CA HIS A 37 -30.81 17.74 16.18
C HIS A 37 -31.85 17.87 15.06
N ALA A 38 -33.11 17.57 15.39
CA ALA A 38 -34.28 17.88 14.57
C ALA A 38 -35.05 19.09 15.13
N ALA A 39 -34.35 20.20 15.38
CA ALA A 39 -34.94 21.48 15.77
C ALA A 39 -34.17 22.66 15.15
N GLY A 40 -34.67 23.17 14.02
CA GLY A 40 -34.42 24.51 13.51
C GLY A 40 -32.98 24.92 13.15
N MET A 41 -32.51 24.57 11.94
CA MET A 41 -31.71 25.44 11.05
C MET A 41 -31.67 24.85 9.63
N PRO A 42 -31.62 25.66 8.55
CA PRO A 42 -31.59 25.15 7.17
C PRO A 42 -30.22 24.52 6.81
N PRO A 43 -30.18 23.43 6.02
CA PRO A 43 -28.95 22.71 5.71
C PRO A 43 -28.05 23.49 4.72
N SER A 44 -26.75 23.55 5.02
CA SER A 44 -25.77 24.15 4.11
C SER A 44 -25.45 23.24 2.90
N LYS A 45 -25.24 23.86 1.73
CA LYS A 45 -25.02 23.16 0.44
C LYS A 45 -23.74 22.29 0.37
N SER A 46 -22.96 22.21 1.45
CA SER A 46 -21.72 21.42 1.51
C SER A 46 -21.94 19.92 1.74
N SER A 47 -23.03 19.52 2.41
CA SER A 47 -23.19 18.12 2.84
C SER A 47 -23.63 17.16 1.73
N GLN A 48 -24.37 17.65 0.73
CA GLN A 48 -24.93 16.80 -0.34
C GLN A 48 -23.86 16.17 -1.26
N ARG A 49 -22.66 16.75 -1.35
CA ARG A 49 -21.55 16.22 -2.16
C ARG A 49 -20.78 15.04 -1.52
N LEU A 50 -20.96 14.80 -0.22
CA LEU A 50 -20.32 13.65 0.46
C LEU A 50 -21.20 12.40 0.39
N SER A 51 -22.52 12.55 0.40
CA SER A 51 -23.49 11.46 0.25
C SER A 51 -23.37 10.75 -1.11
N SER A 52 -23.17 11.50 -2.19
CA SER A 52 -23.05 10.95 -3.55
C SER A 52 -21.77 10.12 -3.76
N LEU A 53 -20.68 10.44 -3.05
CA LEU A 53 -19.41 9.75 -3.18
C LEU A 53 -19.41 8.38 -2.48
N VAL A 54 -20.14 8.24 -1.37
CA VAL A 54 -20.33 6.94 -0.69
C VAL A 54 -21.24 6.00 -1.50
N ALA A 55 -22.26 6.55 -2.17
CA ALA A 55 -23.12 5.76 -3.07
C ALA A 55 -22.35 5.21 -4.29
N ALA A 56 -21.49 6.02 -4.92
CA ALA A 56 -20.72 5.60 -6.09
C ALA A 56 -19.76 4.43 -5.81
N ILE A 57 -19.13 4.40 -4.63
CA ILE A 57 -18.18 3.34 -4.25
C ILE A 57 -18.89 1.98 -4.08
N ASN A 58 -20.15 1.97 -3.65
CA ASN A 58 -20.90 0.73 -3.37
C ASN A 58 -21.51 0.07 -4.63
N ILE A 59 -21.52 0.77 -5.77
CA ILE A 59 -22.09 0.27 -7.04
C ILE A 59 -21.01 -0.38 -7.91
N SER A 60 -19.74 0.01 -7.76
CA SER A 60 -18.61 -0.49 -8.58
C SER A 60 -18.17 -1.94 -8.31
N SER A 61 -18.83 -2.67 -7.40
CA SER A 61 -18.46 -4.04 -7.00
C SER A 61 -19.46 -5.13 -7.44
N ARG A 62 -20.34 -4.84 -8.40
CA ARG A 62 -21.13 -5.85 -9.13
C ARG A 62 -20.91 -5.69 -10.63
N GLY A 63 -20.08 -6.56 -11.20
CA GLY A 63 -19.88 -6.62 -12.65
C GLY A 63 -21.07 -7.26 -13.36
N HIS A 64 -21.65 -6.54 -14.31
CA HIS A 64 -22.32 -7.09 -15.49
C HIS A 64 -22.08 -6.10 -16.64
N HIS A 65 -21.54 -6.58 -17.75
CA HIS A 65 -21.45 -5.79 -18.98
C HIS A 65 -22.85 -5.62 -19.58
N PRO A 66 -23.13 -4.45 -20.16
CA PRO A 66 -23.62 -4.47 -21.54
C PRO A 66 -22.84 -3.51 -22.43
N SER A 67 -22.57 -3.93 -23.66
CA SER A 67 -22.10 -3.06 -24.74
C SER A 67 -23.23 -2.11 -25.17
N PRO A 68 -22.95 -0.82 -25.46
CA PRO A 68 -23.98 0.10 -25.92
C PRO A 68 -24.33 -0.17 -27.40
N LEU A 69 -25.61 -0.40 -27.67
CA LEU A 69 -26.16 -0.34 -29.03
C LEU A 69 -26.41 1.13 -29.42
N LEU A 70 -26.20 1.41 -30.71
CA LEU A 70 -26.63 2.64 -31.36
C LEU A 70 -28.07 2.47 -31.88
N ALA A 71 -28.81 3.57 -31.91
CA ALA A 71 -30.12 3.77 -32.51
C ALA A 71 -30.10 5.21 -33.08
N ASP A 72 -30.71 5.57 -34.22
CA ASP A 72 -31.45 4.84 -35.26
C ASP A 72 -31.07 5.47 -36.62
N ASN A 73 -31.26 4.76 -37.74
CA ASN A 73 -32.18 5.19 -38.82
C ASN A 73 -32.13 4.31 -40.10
N ASP A 74 -33.26 4.35 -40.81
CA ASP A 74 -33.49 4.17 -42.25
C ASP A 74 -33.39 2.79 -42.92
N ASP A 75 -34.60 2.26 -43.17
CA ASP A 75 -35.13 1.80 -44.45
C ASP A 75 -34.78 0.44 -45.11
N ASN A 76 -35.84 -0.05 -45.77
CA ASN A 76 -35.93 -1.05 -46.84
C ASN A 76 -35.89 -2.56 -46.53
N ASN A 77 -37.10 -3.09 -46.29
CA ASN A 77 -37.87 -3.87 -47.27
C ASN A 77 -37.36 -5.25 -47.77
N ASN A 78 -38.30 -6.21 -47.69
CA ASN A 78 -38.61 -7.27 -48.67
C ASN A 78 -38.03 -8.71 -48.49
N GLN A 79 -38.96 -9.68 -48.43
CA GLN A 79 -38.86 -11.10 -48.86
C GLN A 79 -37.82 -12.02 -48.15
N SER A 80 -38.01 -13.34 -47.99
CA SER A 80 -39.14 -14.26 -48.23
C SER A 80 -38.77 -15.67 -47.74
N SER A 81 -39.75 -16.51 -47.33
CA SER A 81 -39.69 -18.00 -47.25
C SER A 81 -38.55 -18.63 -46.39
N SER A 82 -38.63 -19.83 -45.82
CA SER A 82 -39.63 -20.90 -45.69
C SER A 82 -39.24 -21.66 -44.41
N GLY A 83 -40.14 -22.07 -43.52
CA GLY A 83 -40.91 -23.30 -43.71
C GLY A 83 -40.08 -24.52 -43.29
N ASP A 84 -40.31 -25.06 -42.09
CA ASP A 84 -40.75 -26.46 -41.98
C ASP A 84 -41.45 -26.77 -40.64
N SER A 85 -42.17 -27.90 -40.61
CA SER A 85 -43.26 -28.17 -39.64
C SER A 85 -42.97 -29.22 -38.56
N LEU A 86 -43.94 -29.35 -37.63
CA LEU A 86 -44.39 -30.51 -36.82
C LEU A 86 -44.33 -30.21 -35.30
N SER A 87 -45.45 -29.99 -34.58
CA SER A 87 -46.53 -30.94 -34.19
C SER A 87 -45.97 -32.15 -33.41
N LEU A 88 -46.51 -32.67 -32.29
CA LEU A 88 -47.76 -32.50 -31.51
C LEU A 88 -47.40 -32.90 -30.03
N ALA A 89 -48.18 -32.79 -28.95
CA ALA A 89 -49.57 -32.43 -28.67
C ALA A 89 -49.73 -31.93 -27.20
N GLY A 90 -50.95 -31.56 -26.79
CA GLY A 90 -51.41 -31.66 -25.38
C GLY A 90 -52.40 -32.83 -25.22
N PRO A 91 -53.32 -32.87 -24.21
CA PRO A 91 -53.61 -31.80 -23.25
C PRO A 91 -54.04 -32.24 -21.81
N HIS A 92 -54.43 -31.25 -20.99
CA HIS A 92 -55.35 -31.27 -19.83
C HIS A 92 -55.21 -32.31 -18.68
N HIS A 93 -54.98 -31.79 -17.46
CA HIS A 93 -56.03 -31.80 -16.42
C HIS A 93 -55.82 -30.71 -15.35
N VAL A 94 -56.90 -30.36 -14.64
CA VAL A 94 -57.00 -29.31 -13.60
C VAL A 94 -57.37 -29.95 -12.26
N ALA A 95 -56.77 -29.50 -11.15
CA ALA A 95 -57.40 -29.33 -9.83
C ALA A 95 -56.39 -28.79 -8.78
N ASP A 96 -56.89 -27.96 -7.87
CA ASP A 96 -56.24 -27.49 -6.64
C ASP A 96 -56.25 -28.57 -5.53
N ASP A 97 -55.34 -28.50 -4.55
CA ASP A 97 -55.68 -28.54 -3.10
C ASP A 97 -54.49 -28.13 -2.19
N ASP A 98 -54.82 -27.77 -0.94
CA ASP A 98 -53.94 -27.27 0.14
C ASP A 98 -53.16 -28.39 0.87
N GLY A 99 -52.10 -28.03 1.61
CA GLY A 99 -51.33 -29.02 2.38
C GLY A 99 -50.01 -28.55 3.01
N THR A 100 -50.06 -27.81 4.12
CA THR A 100 -48.92 -27.74 5.07
C THR A 100 -48.64 -29.12 5.71
N PRO A 101 -47.39 -29.44 6.06
CA PRO A 101 -47.13 -29.54 7.51
C PRO A 101 -45.69 -29.20 8.01
N SER A 102 -45.62 -28.98 9.33
CA SER A 102 -44.51 -29.27 10.26
C SER A 102 -43.16 -28.53 10.16
N SER A 103 -42.83 -27.79 11.23
CA SER A 103 -41.44 -27.56 11.69
C SER A 103 -40.92 -28.79 12.48
N PRO A 104 -39.59 -28.96 12.68
CA PRO A 104 -39.01 -28.40 13.91
C PRO A 104 -37.51 -28.00 13.89
N SER A 105 -37.17 -27.13 14.85
CA SER A 105 -35.93 -27.07 15.66
C SER A 105 -34.51 -26.92 15.04
N LEU A 106 -33.85 -25.85 15.47
CA LEU A 106 -32.47 -25.82 16.00
C LEU A 106 -31.33 -26.40 15.13
N HIS A 107 -30.69 -25.50 14.36
CA HIS A 107 -29.23 -25.47 14.34
C HIS A 107 -28.74 -24.08 14.78
N GLY A 108 -27.99 -24.04 15.88
CA GLY A 108 -27.36 -22.81 16.35
C GLY A 108 -26.43 -22.26 15.28
N ALA A 109 -26.54 -20.97 14.98
CA ALA A 109 -25.65 -20.32 14.03
C ALA A 109 -24.20 -20.48 14.52
N ALA A 110 -23.43 -21.33 13.85
CA ALA A 110 -22.02 -21.48 14.12
C ALA A 110 -21.36 -20.12 13.88
N SER A 111 -21.00 -19.45 14.98
CA SER A 111 -20.15 -18.27 14.93
C SER A 111 -18.81 -18.72 14.40
N THR A 112 -18.65 -18.64 13.08
CA THR A 112 -17.38 -18.82 12.38
C THR A 112 -16.47 -17.64 12.74
N THR A 113 -15.93 -17.71 13.95
CA THR A 113 -14.75 -16.95 14.36
C THR A 113 -13.65 -17.35 13.39
N SER A 114 -13.50 -16.59 12.31
CA SER A 114 -12.42 -16.75 11.35
C SER A 114 -11.12 -16.49 12.11
N SER A 115 -10.51 -17.57 12.60
CA SER A 115 -9.16 -17.55 13.16
C SER A 115 -8.25 -17.07 12.03
N HIS A 116 -7.94 -15.76 12.04
CA HIS A 116 -7.05 -15.15 11.07
C HIS A 116 -5.68 -15.80 11.26
N PHE A 117 -5.38 -16.81 10.44
CA PHE A 117 -4.14 -17.54 10.50
C PHE A 117 -3.01 -16.62 10.06
N ILE A 118 -2.15 -16.23 10.99
CA ILE A 118 -0.96 -15.43 10.72
C ILE A 118 0.17 -16.40 10.34
N ALA A 119 0.78 -16.19 9.17
CA ALA A 119 1.86 -17.04 8.69
C ALA A 119 3.18 -16.74 9.44
N LYS A 120 3.92 -17.79 9.78
CA LYS A 120 5.23 -17.67 10.45
C LYS A 120 6.34 -17.39 9.42
N SER A 121 7.15 -16.35 9.60
CA SER A 121 8.20 -15.95 8.65
C SER A 121 9.18 -17.08 8.33
N CYS A 122 9.57 -17.88 9.32
CA CYS A 122 10.46 -19.04 9.16
C CYS A 122 9.94 -20.11 8.17
N ARG A 123 8.64 -20.12 7.86
CA ARG A 123 8.02 -21.04 6.88
C ARG A 123 7.94 -20.46 5.47
N ILE A 124 8.29 -19.18 5.26
CA ILE A 124 8.20 -18.51 3.95
C ILE A 124 9.51 -18.67 3.17
N ASN A 125 9.51 -19.57 2.20
CA ASN A 125 10.66 -19.91 1.34
C ASN A 125 10.86 -18.94 0.14
N GLU A 126 10.34 -17.72 0.24
CA GLU A 126 10.33 -16.73 -0.83
C GLU A 126 11.26 -15.54 -0.54
N SER A 127 11.91 -14.98 -1.56
CA SER A 127 12.66 -13.73 -1.44
C SER A 127 11.74 -12.56 -1.11
N LEU A 128 12.24 -11.59 -0.32
CA LEU A 128 11.60 -10.28 -0.19
C LEU A 128 11.53 -9.63 -1.59
N ARG A 129 10.38 -9.06 -1.91
CA ARG A 129 10.21 -8.26 -3.14
C ARG A 129 9.47 -6.97 -2.83
N PHE A 130 9.97 -5.89 -3.41
CA PHE A 130 9.39 -4.56 -3.33
C PHE A 130 9.59 -3.83 -4.65
N CYS A 131 8.87 -2.75 -4.84
CA CYS A 131 8.82 -1.98 -6.07
C CYS A 131 8.75 -0.50 -5.70
N ILE A 132 9.46 0.35 -6.43
CA ILE A 132 9.50 1.79 -6.19
C ILE A 132 8.89 2.48 -7.40
N HIS A 133 7.84 3.26 -7.16
CA HIS A 133 7.04 3.88 -8.22
C HIS A 133 7.50 5.31 -8.52
N ARG A 134 7.74 6.09 -7.46
CA ARG A 134 8.09 7.50 -7.58
C ARG A 134 8.75 8.06 -6.32
N ALA A 135 9.61 9.05 -6.53
CA ALA A 135 10.10 9.97 -5.51
C ALA A 135 9.42 11.32 -5.72
N LEU A 136 8.86 11.88 -4.65
CA LEU A 136 8.01 13.07 -4.65
C LEU A 136 8.62 14.14 -3.75
N GLN A 137 8.36 15.41 -4.07
CA GLN A 137 8.88 16.58 -3.33
C GLN A 137 10.42 16.57 -3.19
N VAL A 138 11.13 16.03 -4.17
CA VAL A 138 12.61 15.96 -4.17
C VAL A 138 13.17 17.39 -4.19
N PRO A 139 14.11 17.75 -3.32
CA PRO A 139 14.63 19.12 -3.24
C PRO A 139 15.56 19.41 -4.43
N GLY A 140 15.62 20.68 -4.86
CA GLY A 140 16.60 21.16 -5.84
C GLY A 140 18.01 21.36 -5.30
N HIS A 141 18.35 20.77 -4.14
CA HIS A 141 19.63 20.91 -3.46
C HIS A 141 19.97 19.67 -2.62
N THR A 142 21.26 19.45 -2.37
CA THR A 142 21.77 18.58 -1.31
C THR A 142 22.09 19.39 -0.05
N SER A 143 22.28 18.71 1.08
CA SER A 143 22.67 19.29 2.37
C SER A 143 24.02 18.73 2.82
N GLN A 144 24.89 19.56 3.38
CA GLN A 144 26.17 19.15 3.95
C GLN A 144 26.28 19.63 5.40
N LEU A 145 26.82 18.78 6.27
CA LEU A 145 27.03 19.12 7.68
C LEU A 145 28.32 19.92 7.82
N LYS A 146 28.21 21.22 8.11
CA LYS A 146 29.34 22.12 8.32
C LYS A 146 29.65 22.16 9.81
N ARG A 147 30.81 21.61 10.19
CA ARG A 147 31.26 21.60 11.58
C ARG A 147 32.43 22.56 11.77
N THR A 148 32.25 23.50 12.70
CA THR A 148 33.30 24.40 13.19
C THR A 148 33.67 24.03 14.63
N SER A 149 34.62 24.75 15.24
CA SER A 149 34.95 24.63 16.66
C SER A 149 33.83 25.10 17.60
N HIS A 150 32.92 25.96 17.12
CA HIS A 150 31.90 26.63 17.94
C HIS A 150 30.46 26.22 17.61
N ASP A 151 30.21 25.74 16.39
CA ASP A 151 28.86 25.44 15.90
C ASP A 151 28.85 24.29 14.86
N VAL A 152 27.68 23.64 14.74
CA VAL A 152 27.35 22.61 13.76
C VAL A 152 26.13 23.06 12.96
N SER A 153 26.36 23.58 11.76
CA SER A 153 25.31 24.06 10.86
C SER A 153 25.09 23.11 9.69
N THR A 154 23.98 23.29 8.95
CA THR A 154 23.77 22.62 7.66
C THR A 154 23.86 23.66 6.55
N GLU A 155 24.70 23.38 5.55
CA GLU A 155 24.87 24.18 4.35
C GLU A 155 24.20 23.46 3.17
N THR A 156 23.64 24.18 2.20
CA THR A 156 22.92 23.59 1.06
C THR A 156 23.58 23.95 -0.26
N ALA A 157 23.79 22.96 -1.12
CA ALA A 157 24.33 23.14 -2.47
C ALA A 157 23.27 22.72 -3.51
N PRO A 158 23.04 23.50 -4.60
CA PRO A 158 22.11 23.10 -5.66
C PRO A 158 22.44 21.73 -6.25
N LEU A 159 21.44 20.99 -6.74
CA LEU A 159 21.69 19.71 -7.42
C LEU A 159 22.54 19.90 -8.67
N THR A 160 23.53 19.04 -8.82
CA THR A 160 24.37 18.93 -10.01
C THR A 160 23.72 18.03 -11.06
N TYR A 161 23.01 16.97 -10.63
CA TYR A 161 22.46 15.95 -11.51
C TYR A 161 20.93 15.82 -11.41
N PHE A 162 20.28 15.70 -12.57
CA PHE A 162 18.83 15.50 -12.70
C PHE A 162 18.44 14.14 -13.27
N ASP A 163 19.39 13.35 -13.76
CA ASP A 163 19.23 11.90 -13.92
C ASP A 163 19.49 11.26 -12.55
N VAL A 164 18.52 10.52 -12.02
CA VAL A 164 18.55 9.92 -10.68
C VAL A 164 18.28 8.43 -10.69
N VAL A 165 18.87 7.75 -9.71
CA VAL A 165 18.72 6.32 -9.46
C VAL A 165 18.48 6.07 -7.98
N ILE A 166 17.67 5.07 -7.65
CA ILE A 166 17.48 4.62 -6.28
C ILE A 166 18.27 3.34 -6.05
N ARG A 167 19.16 3.39 -5.06
CA ARG A 167 19.82 2.23 -4.47
C ARG A 167 19.03 1.72 -3.28
N ALA A 168 18.86 0.41 -3.17
CA ALA A 168 18.26 -0.25 -2.02
C ALA A 168 19.15 -1.38 -1.51
N GLN A 169 19.35 -1.48 -0.19
CA GLN A 169 20.20 -2.50 0.44
C GLN A 169 19.64 -2.93 1.80
N LEU A 170 19.82 -4.21 2.15
CA LEU A 170 19.39 -4.77 3.43
C LEU A 170 20.48 -4.65 4.50
N PHE A 171 20.08 -4.32 5.72
CA PHE A 171 20.95 -4.20 6.89
C PHE A 171 20.35 -4.88 8.12
N ASP A 172 21.21 -5.37 9.01
CA ASP A 172 20.89 -5.76 10.39
C ASP A 172 21.88 -5.08 11.34
N GLY A 173 21.39 -4.35 12.35
CA GLY A 173 22.24 -3.63 13.32
C GLY A 173 23.22 -2.59 12.74
N GLY A 174 23.14 -2.27 11.44
CA GLY A 174 24.13 -1.47 10.71
C GLY A 174 25.12 -2.27 9.86
N VAL A 175 25.10 -3.60 9.93
CA VAL A 175 25.86 -4.52 9.07
C VAL A 175 25.05 -4.84 7.81
N PRO A 176 25.61 -4.76 6.59
CA PRO A 176 24.90 -5.13 5.37
C PRO A 176 24.64 -6.64 5.32
N LEU A 177 23.42 -7.02 4.94
CA LEU A 177 22.96 -8.41 4.84
C LEU A 177 23.07 -9.00 3.42
N ASP A 178 23.10 -8.13 2.41
CA ASP A 178 23.16 -8.49 0.99
C ASP A 178 23.82 -7.33 0.22
N ASP A 179 24.18 -7.58 -1.03
CA ASP A 179 24.57 -6.53 -1.96
C ASP A 179 23.38 -5.58 -2.21
N TRP A 180 23.71 -4.36 -2.59
CA TRP A 180 22.70 -3.40 -3.02
C TRP A 180 22.12 -3.77 -4.39
N THR A 181 20.90 -3.30 -4.65
CA THR A 181 20.25 -3.34 -5.95
C THR A 181 19.80 -1.93 -6.34
N GLU A 182 19.73 -1.63 -7.62
CA GLU A 182 19.42 -0.29 -8.14
C GLU A 182 18.23 -0.34 -9.12
N THR A 183 17.45 0.73 -9.13
CA THR A 183 16.45 0.98 -10.19
C THR A 183 17.16 1.30 -11.51
N VAL A 184 16.40 1.38 -12.61
CA VAL A 184 16.89 2.09 -13.80
C VAL A 184 17.01 3.60 -13.50
N ASP A 185 17.87 4.29 -14.25
CA ASP A 185 17.96 5.76 -14.22
C ASP A 185 16.63 6.39 -14.63
N THR A 186 16.29 7.54 -14.05
CA THR A 186 15.04 8.27 -14.30
C THR A 186 15.25 9.76 -14.12
N LYS A 187 14.56 10.59 -14.91
CA LYS A 187 14.72 12.04 -14.84
C LYS A 187 13.86 12.68 -13.75
N LEU A 188 14.46 13.58 -12.99
CA LEU A 188 13.74 14.54 -12.17
C LEU A 188 13.01 15.54 -13.06
N GLN A 189 11.69 15.62 -12.87
CA GLN A 189 10.80 16.57 -13.52
C GLN A 189 10.35 17.64 -12.51
N PRO A 190 10.26 18.93 -12.87
CA PRO A 190 9.73 19.97 -11.99
C PRO A 190 8.31 19.63 -11.51
N MET A 191 8.09 19.60 -10.19
CA MET A 191 6.81 19.25 -9.56
C MET A 191 6.07 20.49 -9.04
N SER A 192 6.81 21.42 -8.41
CA SER A 192 6.24 22.64 -7.84
C SER A 192 7.15 23.85 -8.14
N ARG A 193 6.55 25.03 -8.22
CA ARG A 193 7.24 26.31 -8.41
C ARG A 193 6.82 27.34 -7.38
N SER A 194 7.75 28.21 -7.01
CA SER A 194 7.49 29.36 -6.16
C SER A 194 6.73 30.43 -6.93
N LEU A 195 5.66 30.97 -6.32
CA LEU A 195 4.84 32.03 -6.92
C LEU A 195 5.53 33.40 -6.94
N LYS A 196 6.65 33.58 -6.23
CA LYS A 196 7.34 34.88 -6.10
C LYS A 196 8.32 35.16 -7.24
N ASP A 197 8.99 34.12 -7.71
CA ASP A 197 10.15 34.16 -8.60
C ASP A 197 10.10 33.07 -9.70
N ASN A 198 9.04 32.26 -9.75
CA ASN A 198 8.83 31.15 -10.70
C ASN A 198 9.94 30.07 -10.67
N SER A 199 10.77 30.06 -9.62
CA SER A 199 11.81 29.05 -9.43
C SER A 199 11.20 27.69 -9.08
N VAL A 200 11.86 26.60 -9.49
CA VAL A 200 11.41 25.24 -9.16
C VAL A 200 11.76 24.94 -7.71
N THR A 201 10.74 24.69 -6.88
CA THR A 201 10.91 24.45 -5.44
C THR A 201 11.07 22.96 -5.12
N SER A 202 10.47 22.10 -5.94
CA SER A 202 10.58 20.64 -5.78
C SER A 202 10.38 19.91 -7.10
N TYR A 203 10.91 18.68 -7.14
CA TYR A 203 10.93 17.79 -8.28
C TYR A 203 10.24 16.46 -7.96
N THR A 204 9.92 15.70 -9.01
CA THR A 204 9.42 14.33 -8.93
C THR A 204 10.22 13.44 -9.89
N ALA A 205 10.51 12.20 -9.47
CA ALA A 205 10.96 11.13 -10.36
C ALA A 205 9.87 10.06 -10.42
N VAL A 206 9.55 9.57 -11.61
CA VAL A 206 8.53 8.53 -11.82
C VAL A 206 9.13 7.42 -12.66
N TRP A 207 9.12 6.20 -12.12
CA TRP A 207 9.53 5.01 -12.84
C TRP A 207 8.31 4.45 -13.57
N ASP A 208 8.10 4.84 -14.83
CA ASP A 208 6.91 4.49 -15.63
C ASP A 208 6.71 2.96 -15.76
N HIS A 209 7.81 2.22 -15.76
CA HIS A 209 7.86 0.76 -15.73
C HIS A 209 8.54 0.29 -14.44
N PRO A 210 7.86 0.37 -13.29
CA PRO A 210 8.51 0.24 -11.99
C PRO A 210 8.89 -1.22 -11.74
N MET A 211 10.17 -1.45 -11.49
CA MET A 211 10.74 -2.80 -11.39
C MET A 211 10.48 -3.41 -10.01
N TRP A 212 10.14 -4.70 -9.96
CA TRP A 212 10.14 -5.49 -8.74
C TRP A 212 11.56 -5.90 -8.38
N LEU A 213 12.16 -5.14 -7.48
CA LEU A 213 13.44 -5.45 -6.84
C LEU A 213 13.28 -6.68 -5.92
N ARG A 214 14.32 -7.52 -5.87
CA ARG A 214 14.32 -8.82 -5.19
C ARG A 214 15.60 -9.01 -4.39
N SER A 215 15.50 -9.33 -3.10
CA SER A 215 16.64 -9.73 -2.27
C SER A 215 17.14 -11.13 -2.64
N LYS A 216 18.42 -11.43 -2.43
CA LYS A 216 18.92 -12.81 -2.48
C LYS A 216 18.39 -13.61 -1.29
N LEU A 217 18.37 -13.01 -0.10
CA LEU A 217 17.79 -13.58 1.12
C LEU A 217 16.30 -13.90 0.97
N LYS A 218 15.85 -15.00 1.57
CA LYS A 218 14.43 -15.35 1.73
C LYS A 218 13.87 -14.80 3.04
N ILE A 219 12.55 -14.69 3.13
CA ILE A 219 11.86 -14.12 4.30
C ILE A 219 12.16 -14.90 5.59
N ARG A 220 12.29 -16.23 5.51
CA ARG A 220 12.74 -17.09 6.61
C ARG A 220 14.17 -16.84 7.10
N GLU A 221 15.01 -16.19 6.29
CA GLU A 221 16.42 -15.86 6.57
C GLU A 221 16.58 -14.42 7.07
N LEU A 222 15.51 -13.61 7.09
CA LEU A 222 15.55 -12.23 7.57
C LEU A 222 15.56 -12.18 9.12
N PRO A 223 16.53 -11.51 9.76
CA PRO A 223 16.49 -11.27 11.20
C PRO A 223 15.36 -10.29 11.57
N ARG A 224 14.93 -10.31 12.84
CA ARG A 224 13.84 -9.47 13.38
C ARG A 224 14.08 -7.97 13.20
N SER A 225 15.35 -7.59 13.26
CA SER A 225 15.91 -6.23 13.14
C SER A 225 16.25 -5.82 11.70
N ALA A 226 16.01 -6.70 10.72
CA ALA A 226 16.27 -6.42 9.32
C ALA A 226 15.54 -5.15 8.85
N ARG A 227 16.28 -4.27 8.18
CA ARG A 227 15.76 -3.05 7.55
C ARG A 227 16.23 -2.94 6.11
N LEU A 228 15.39 -2.36 5.27
CA LEU A 228 15.77 -1.88 3.95
C LEU A 228 16.21 -0.43 4.08
N VAL A 229 17.45 -0.11 3.71
CA VAL A 229 17.91 1.26 3.49
C VAL A 229 17.74 1.59 2.02
N VAL A 230 17.19 2.77 1.72
CA VAL A 230 16.89 3.23 0.37
C VAL A 230 17.45 4.64 0.20
N THR A 231 18.30 4.85 -0.80
CA THR A 231 19.00 6.12 -1.05
C THR A 231 18.81 6.56 -2.49
N LEU A 232 18.39 7.82 -2.66
CA LEU A 232 18.24 8.49 -3.95
C LEU A 232 19.55 9.20 -4.29
N PHE A 233 20.15 8.84 -5.43
CA PHE A 233 21.37 9.42 -5.95
C PHE A 233 21.12 10.16 -7.26
N GLY A 234 21.74 11.32 -7.44
CA GLY A 234 21.97 11.95 -8.74
C GLY A 234 23.27 11.45 -9.37
N GLY A 235 23.25 11.19 -10.68
CA GLY A 235 24.41 10.68 -11.41
C GLY A 235 24.49 11.17 -12.85
N LYS A 236 25.67 11.07 -13.44
CA LYS A 236 25.90 11.38 -14.86
C LYS A 236 25.73 10.12 -15.71
N LYS A 237 24.75 10.17 -16.62
CA LYS A 237 24.35 9.07 -17.53
C LYS A 237 25.50 8.37 -18.28
N ASP A 238 26.56 9.10 -18.62
CA ASP A 238 27.68 8.59 -19.45
C ASP A 238 29.00 8.42 -18.67
N ALA A 239 28.97 8.42 -17.34
CA ALA A 239 30.17 8.34 -16.52
C ALA A 239 30.58 6.88 -16.25
N GLY A 240 31.18 6.25 -17.26
CA GLY A 240 31.62 4.86 -17.22
C GLY A 240 32.45 4.53 -15.97
N ARG A 241 31.95 3.61 -15.14
CA ARG A 241 32.53 3.23 -13.84
C ARG A 241 32.96 4.42 -12.95
N VAL A 242 32.17 5.48 -12.87
CA VAL A 242 32.21 6.31 -11.67
C VAL A 242 31.96 5.43 -10.45
N SER A 243 32.77 5.57 -9.41
CA SER A 243 32.59 4.79 -8.19
C SER A 243 31.20 5.07 -7.65
N ALA A 244 30.52 4.04 -7.15
CA ALA A 244 29.18 4.20 -6.61
C ALA A 244 29.08 5.26 -5.49
N ASP A 245 30.22 5.55 -4.83
CA ASP A 245 30.43 6.53 -3.77
C ASP A 245 30.53 7.98 -4.25
N ASP A 246 30.92 8.25 -5.51
CA ASP A 246 31.10 9.63 -6.02
C ASP A 246 29.78 10.28 -6.48
N ARG A 247 28.65 9.56 -6.39
CA ARG A 247 27.34 10.05 -6.81
C ARG A 247 26.75 11.03 -5.81
N GLU A 248 26.02 12.01 -6.32
CA GLU A 248 25.38 13.05 -5.51
C GLU A 248 24.25 12.43 -4.68
N CYS A 249 24.49 12.17 -3.40
CA CYS A 249 23.45 11.68 -2.50
C CYS A 249 22.42 12.80 -2.24
N ILE A 250 21.18 12.60 -2.68
CA ILE A 250 20.09 13.58 -2.55
C ILE A 250 19.34 13.37 -1.23
N GLY A 251 19.10 12.11 -0.87
CA GLY A 251 18.44 11.75 0.37
C GLY A 251 18.36 10.25 0.60
N THR A 252 18.11 9.85 1.85
CA THR A 252 18.06 8.45 2.25
C THR A 252 16.96 8.19 3.27
N THR A 253 16.51 6.95 3.37
CA THR A 253 15.55 6.49 4.38
C THR A 253 15.78 5.03 4.72
N ALA A 254 15.12 4.56 5.78
CA ALA A 254 15.08 3.14 6.10
C ALA A 254 13.67 2.70 6.49
N ILE A 255 13.37 1.45 6.19
CA ILE A 255 12.13 0.77 6.53
C ILE A 255 12.50 -0.50 7.32
N ASN A 256 12.08 -0.60 8.57
CA ASN A 256 12.16 -1.88 9.29
C ASN A 256 11.24 -2.88 8.57
N LEU A 257 11.74 -4.05 8.20
CA LEU A 257 10.95 -5.03 7.47
C LEU A 257 9.87 -5.67 8.34
N PHE A 258 10.13 -5.78 9.63
CA PHE A 258 9.16 -6.17 10.65
C PHE A 258 8.84 -4.96 11.53
N ASP A 259 7.56 -4.65 11.71
CA ASP A 259 7.08 -3.54 12.54
C ASP A 259 7.29 -3.79 14.05
N VAL A 260 6.60 -3.08 14.95
CA VAL A 260 6.75 -3.29 16.41
C VAL A 260 6.15 -4.63 16.87
N ASP A 261 5.05 -5.07 16.26
CA ASP A 261 4.35 -6.33 16.56
C ASP A 261 5.00 -7.54 15.86
N GLY A 262 6.05 -7.29 15.06
CA GLY A 262 6.79 -8.29 14.31
C GLY A 262 6.12 -8.66 12.99
N LEU A 263 5.16 -7.88 12.49
CA LEU A 263 4.50 -8.13 11.21
C LEU A 263 5.38 -7.62 10.06
N LEU A 264 5.52 -8.45 9.02
CA LEU A 264 6.24 -8.13 7.81
C LEU A 264 5.51 -7.03 7.02
N VAL A 265 6.25 -6.03 6.56
CA VAL A 265 5.74 -4.95 5.69
C VAL A 265 5.18 -5.51 4.38
N GLN A 266 3.95 -5.13 4.03
CA GLN A 266 3.20 -5.67 2.89
C GLN A 266 2.25 -4.65 2.25
N GLY A 267 2.10 -4.73 0.93
CA GLY A 267 1.21 -3.85 0.17
C GLY A 267 1.80 -2.45 -0.05
N ASP A 268 0.96 -1.44 -0.17
CA ASP A 268 1.40 -0.11 -0.60
C ASP A 268 1.82 0.76 0.59
N SER A 269 2.87 1.54 0.41
CA SER A 269 3.51 2.32 1.46
C SER A 269 4.05 3.65 0.94
N TYR A 270 4.10 4.62 1.83
CA TYR A 270 4.78 5.90 1.62
C TYR A 270 5.85 6.06 2.71
N VAL A 271 7.05 6.48 2.33
CA VAL A 271 8.20 6.54 3.23
C VAL A 271 8.87 7.89 3.11
N GLN A 272 9.02 8.61 4.23
CA GLN A 272 9.72 9.89 4.24
C GLN A 272 11.20 9.69 3.86
N LEU A 273 11.68 10.44 2.88
CA LEU A 273 13.10 10.54 2.58
C LEU A 273 13.71 11.65 3.45
N LEU A 274 14.81 11.33 4.14
CA LEU A 274 15.59 12.28 4.92
C LEU A 274 16.70 12.87 4.07
N SER A 275 17.23 14.02 4.48
CA SER A 275 18.41 14.65 3.86
C SER A 275 19.63 13.73 3.87
N ASN A 276 20.51 13.90 2.90
CA ASN A 276 21.73 13.12 2.69
C ASN A 276 22.79 13.18 3.82
N VAL A 277 22.59 14.02 4.85
CA VAL A 277 23.39 14.00 6.10
C VAL A 277 23.09 12.78 6.99
N TYR A 278 21.97 12.08 6.76
CA TYR A 278 21.63 10.84 7.44
C TYR A 278 22.19 9.62 6.68
N ARG A 279 22.38 8.48 7.38
CA ARG A 279 22.76 7.19 6.77
C ARG A 279 21.72 6.08 6.92
N CYS A 280 20.84 6.17 7.91
CA CYS A 280 19.70 5.25 8.16
C CYS A 280 20.00 3.75 8.39
N VAL A 281 21.26 3.30 8.24
CA VAL A 281 21.72 1.91 8.49
C VAL A 281 21.47 1.42 9.93
N SER A 282 21.40 2.33 10.89
CA SER A 282 21.08 2.05 12.29
C SER A 282 20.23 3.19 12.88
N GLY A 283 19.76 3.04 14.12
CA GLY A 283 18.94 4.05 14.79
C GLY A 283 17.45 4.08 14.34
N PRO A 284 16.72 5.17 14.64
CA PRO A 284 15.29 5.28 14.38
C PRO A 284 14.97 5.39 12.88
N VAL A 285 13.75 4.99 12.51
CA VAL A 285 13.24 5.05 11.12
C VAL A 285 12.00 5.96 11.02
N PRO A 286 11.79 6.66 9.89
CA PRO A 286 10.58 7.46 9.69
C PRO A 286 9.32 6.58 9.60
N HIS A 287 8.32 6.89 10.42
CA HIS A 287 7.03 6.18 10.48
C HIS A 287 5.82 7.09 10.21
N ILE A 288 6.06 8.39 10.02
CA ILE A 288 5.07 9.41 9.61
C ILE A 288 5.64 10.09 8.36
N VAL A 289 4.76 10.37 7.39
CA VAL A 289 5.09 11.13 6.18
C VAL A 289 4.46 12.52 6.28
N ASP A 290 5.30 13.54 6.16
CA ASP A 290 4.93 14.92 5.90
C ASP A 290 4.89 15.14 4.37
N PRO A 291 3.72 15.39 3.76
CA PRO A 291 3.59 15.58 2.31
C PRO A 291 4.26 16.86 1.76
N ALA A 292 4.76 17.75 2.65
CA ALA A 292 5.54 18.92 2.26
C ALA A 292 7.06 18.63 2.19
N LYS A 293 7.52 17.46 2.65
CA LYS A 293 8.91 17.01 2.65
C LYS A 293 9.14 15.90 1.61
N PRO A 294 10.39 15.57 1.23
CA PRO A 294 10.67 14.56 0.20
C PRO A 294 10.22 13.15 0.63
N TYR A 295 9.53 12.37 -0.21
CA TYR A 295 9.07 11.02 0.13
C TYR A 295 9.01 10.07 -1.07
N LEU A 296 9.07 8.77 -0.79
CA LEU A 296 8.93 7.69 -1.77
C LEU A 296 7.52 7.08 -1.71
N GLN A 297 7.01 6.64 -2.87
CA GLN A 297 5.91 5.67 -2.95
C GLN A 297 6.45 4.31 -3.37
N MET A 298 6.14 3.28 -2.58
CA MET A 298 6.63 1.91 -2.77
C MET A 298 5.51 0.89 -2.58
N SER A 299 5.61 -0.26 -3.25
CA SER A 299 4.75 -1.43 -2.99
C SER A 299 5.59 -2.63 -2.61
N TRP A 300 5.13 -3.38 -1.63
CA TRP A 300 5.72 -4.61 -1.12
C TRP A 300 4.88 -5.80 -1.55
N LYS A 301 5.51 -6.96 -1.78
CA LYS A 301 4.77 -8.18 -2.11
C LYS A 301 3.75 -8.48 -1.01
N ARG A 302 2.50 -8.69 -1.40
CA ARG A 302 1.43 -9.16 -0.51
C ARG A 302 1.42 -10.69 -0.47
N PHE A 303 1.19 -11.24 0.70
CA PHE A 303 0.93 -12.65 0.96
C PHE A 303 -0.58 -12.87 1.20
N PRO A 304 -1.10 -14.11 1.13
CA PRO A 304 -2.52 -14.38 1.38
C PRO A 304 -2.98 -14.07 2.82
N THR A 305 -2.04 -13.99 3.75
CA THR A 305 -2.22 -13.70 5.17
C THR A 305 -1.11 -12.80 5.66
N ASP A 306 -1.30 -12.14 6.82
CA ASP A 306 -0.22 -11.41 7.47
C ASP A 306 0.91 -12.37 7.87
N VAL A 307 2.16 -11.94 7.70
CA VAL A 307 3.35 -12.74 8.04
C VAL A 307 3.98 -12.14 9.29
N GLN A 308 4.10 -12.91 10.37
CA GLN A 308 4.76 -12.49 11.62
C GLN A 308 6.13 -13.14 11.76
N PHE A 309 7.09 -12.39 12.30
CA PHE A 309 8.41 -12.87 12.63
C PHE A 309 8.33 -14.04 13.62
N GLN A 310 8.98 -15.13 13.28
CA GLN A 310 9.15 -16.29 14.14
C GLN A 310 10.55 -16.86 13.89
N VAL A 311 11.30 -17.12 14.96
CA VAL A 311 12.56 -17.87 14.88
C VAL A 311 12.23 -19.29 14.39
N GLY A 312 12.98 -19.80 13.41
CA GLY A 312 12.82 -21.17 12.95
C GLY A 312 13.22 -22.16 14.05
N ASP A 313 12.42 -23.21 14.24
CA ASP A 313 12.76 -24.29 15.15
C ASP A 313 14.06 -24.96 14.65
N LEU A 314 15.14 -24.85 15.42
CA LEU A 314 16.40 -25.53 15.10
C LEU A 314 16.17 -27.04 15.20
N PRO A 315 16.46 -27.84 14.16
CA PRO A 315 16.36 -29.29 14.24
C PRO A 315 17.43 -29.82 15.20
N GLY A 316 17.03 -30.03 16.47
CA GLY A 316 17.92 -30.45 17.55
C GLY A 316 17.50 -30.00 18.96
N ALA A 317 16.63 -28.99 19.08
CA ALA A 317 16.12 -28.53 20.38
C ALA A 317 14.94 -29.39 20.90
N SER A 318 15.10 -30.71 20.92
CA SER A 318 14.23 -31.60 21.69
C SER A 318 14.59 -31.49 23.17
N ASN A 319 13.76 -30.79 23.95
CA ASN A 319 13.89 -30.74 25.41
C ASN A 319 13.58 -32.13 25.99
N SER A 320 14.60 -32.98 26.11
CA SER A 320 14.56 -34.18 26.95
C SER A 320 14.72 -33.76 28.41
N VAL A 321 13.60 -33.36 29.03
CA VAL A 321 13.46 -33.32 30.49
C VAL A 321 12.65 -34.55 30.88
N ASP A 322 13.33 -35.70 30.92
CA ASP A 322 12.81 -36.89 31.59
C ASP A 322 12.95 -36.66 33.10
N ASP A 323 11.88 -36.15 33.70
CA ASP A 323 11.76 -35.96 35.14
C ASP A 323 11.25 -37.28 35.77
N GLN A 324 12.17 -38.20 36.09
CA GLN A 324 11.85 -39.36 36.90
C GLN A 324 12.06 -39.04 38.40
N PRO A 325 11.01 -39.14 39.23
CA PRO A 325 11.18 -39.05 40.68
C PRO A 325 11.77 -40.36 41.23
N ASN A 326 12.68 -40.20 42.19
CA ASN A 326 13.20 -41.24 43.09
C ASN A 326 12.57 -41.06 44.48
#